data_AF-A0A3D1ARY5-F1
#
_entry.id   AF-A0A3D1ARY5-F1
#
_cell.length_a   1.000
_cell.length_b   1.000
_cell.length_c   1.000
_cell.angle_alpha   90.00
_cell.angle_beta   90.00
_cell.angle_gamma   90.00
#
_symmetry.space_group_name_H-M   'P 1'
#
loop_
_entity.id
_entity.type
_entity.pdbx_description
1 polymer ?
#
loop_
_entity_poly.entity_id
_entity_poly.type
_entity_poly.pdbx_seq_one_letter_code
_entity_poly.pdbx_strand_id
1 'polypeptide(L)' 'MPEISSVATEVALCPQEFAIVGIGASAGGLEACSALLKHLPADTGLAFVVIQHLDPKHESLLPTLLA' A
#
# COMPACT_ATOMS: atom_id res chain seq x y z
N MET A 1 -27.46 39.30 -7.71
CA MET A 1 -26.60 38.23 -8.26
C MET A 1 -25.52 37.96 -7.23
N PRO A 2 -25.41 36.71 -6.75
CA PRO A 2 -24.56 36.32 -5.62
C PRO A 2 -23.18 35.85 -6.11
N GLU A 3 -22.12 36.14 -5.36
CA GLU A 3 -20.88 35.35 -5.44
C GLU A 3 -20.75 34.57 -4.14
N ILE A 4 -20.98 33.28 -4.30
CA ILE A 4 -21.00 32.22 -3.31
C ILE A 4 -19.65 32.08 -2.62
N SER A 5 -19.69 32.21 -1.30
CA SER A 5 -18.73 31.68 -0.35
C SER A 5 -18.38 30.23 -0.71
N SER A 6 -17.15 29.99 -1.16
CA SER A 6 -16.56 28.66 -1.13
C SER A 6 -15.81 28.56 0.19
N VAL A 7 -16.54 28.14 1.22
CA VAL A 7 -15.98 27.61 2.45
C VAL A 7 -15.00 26.51 2.04
N ALA A 8 -13.69 26.79 2.18
CA ALA A 8 -12.69 25.74 2.13
C ALA A 8 -13.04 24.78 3.26
N THR A 9 -13.59 23.64 2.90
CA THR A 9 -13.90 22.54 3.81
C THR A 9 -12.64 22.20 4.59
N GLU A 10 -12.54 22.69 5.83
CA GLU A 10 -11.64 22.13 6.83
C GLU A 10 -12.08 20.69 7.08
N VAL A 11 -11.45 19.76 6.36
CA VAL A 11 -11.45 18.37 6.76
C VAL A 11 -10.65 18.31 8.05
N ALA A 12 -11.37 18.16 9.17
CA ALA A 12 -10.75 17.85 10.45
C ALA A 12 -9.80 16.66 10.26
N LEU A 13 -8.52 16.85 10.61
CA LEU A 13 -7.52 15.80 10.66
C LEU A 13 -7.86 14.83 11.82
N CYS A 14 -8.82 13.95 11.60
CA CYS A 14 -8.84 12.65 12.27
C CYS A 14 -7.62 11.86 11.78
N PRO A 15 -6.95 11.06 12.64
CA PRO A 15 -5.62 10.51 12.36
C PRO A 15 -5.63 9.82 11.00
N GLN A 16 -4.90 10.39 10.03
CA GLN A 16 -4.83 10.02 8.61
C GLN A 16 -5.45 8.64 8.34
N GLU A 17 -6.70 8.62 7.88
CA GLU A 17 -7.39 7.38 7.47
C GLU A 17 -6.76 6.89 6.16
N PHE A 18 -5.53 6.37 6.22
CA PHE A 18 -4.90 5.73 5.08
C PHE A 18 -5.58 4.37 4.86
N ALA A 19 -5.94 4.08 3.62
CA ALA A 19 -6.53 2.79 3.30
C ALA A 19 -5.47 1.68 3.36
N ILE A 20 -5.87 0.53 3.91
CA ILE A 20 -5.01 -0.65 4.01
C ILE A 20 -5.31 -1.58 2.83
N VAL A 21 -4.27 -1.94 2.09
CA VAL A 21 -4.34 -2.87 0.96
C VAL A 21 -3.68 -4.19 1.36
N GLY A 22 -4.48 -5.23 1.55
CA GLY A 22 -4.00 -6.59 1.79
C GLY A 22 -3.73 -7.33 0.48
N ILE A 23 -2.53 -7.89 0.32
CA ILE A 23 -2.11 -8.64 -0.86
C ILE A 23 -1.75 -10.07 -0.43
N GLY A 24 -2.50 -11.06 -0.92
CA GLY A 24 -2.21 -12.48 -0.71
C GLY A 24 -1.48 -13.08 -1.91
N ALA A 25 -0.37 -13.77 -1.67
CA ALA A 25 0.51 -14.31 -2.71
C ALA A 25 1.00 -15.73 -2.36
N SER A 26 1.32 -16.54 -3.37
CA SER A 26 1.82 -17.93 -3.23
C SER A 26 2.93 -18.18 -4.28
N ALA A 27 2.93 -19.28 -5.03
CA ALA A 27 3.92 -19.56 -6.07
C ALA A 27 4.04 -18.42 -7.10
N GLY A 28 5.25 -17.86 -7.27
CA GLY A 28 5.54 -16.74 -8.19
C GLY A 28 4.90 -15.40 -7.79
N GLY A 29 4.26 -15.33 -6.62
CA GLY A 29 3.58 -14.13 -6.16
C GLY A 29 4.53 -13.04 -5.64
N LEU A 30 5.76 -13.40 -5.29
CA LEU A 30 6.76 -12.47 -4.78
C LEU A 30 7.27 -11.53 -5.88
N GLU A 31 7.58 -12.07 -7.05
CA GLU A 31 7.99 -11.32 -8.22
C GLU A 31 6.87 -10.37 -8.68
N ALA A 32 5.62 -10.82 -8.61
CA ALA A 32 4.45 -10.02 -8.92
C ALA A 32 4.26 -8.87 -7.91
N CYS A 33 4.42 -9.14 -6.61
CA CYS A 33 4.35 -8.11 -5.56
C CYS A 33 5.47 -7.09 -5.72
N SER A 34 6.71 -7.55 -5.99
CA SER A 34 7.86 -6.66 -6.23
C SER A 34 7.62 -5.77 -7.45
N ALA A 35 7.12 -6.33 -8.56
CA ALA A 35 6.79 -5.56 -9.75
C ALA A 35 5.70 -4.52 -9.46
N LEU A 36 4.64 -4.88 -8.74
CA LEU A 36 3.59 -3.95 -8.35
C LEU A 36 4.16 -2.78 -7.53
N LEU A 37 4.89 -3.09 -6.45
CA LEU A 37 5.42 -2.07 -5.55
C LEU A 37 6.41 -1.13 -6.25
N LYS A 38 7.23 -1.63 -7.18
CA LYS A 38 8.18 -0.81 -7.96
C LYS A 38 7.51 0.22 -8.88
N HIS A 39 6.29 -0.03 -9.33
CA HIS A 39 5.55 0.86 -10.22
C HIS A 39 4.61 1.81 -9.47
N LEU A 40 4.48 1.66 -8.14
CA LEU A 40 3.67 2.56 -7.34
C LEU A 40 4.47 3.84 -7.00
N PRO A 41 3.81 5.01 -6.95
CA PRO A 41 4.40 6.23 -6.41
C PRO A 41 4.85 6.01 -4.96
N ALA A 42 5.95 6.66 -4.54
CA ALA A 42 6.42 6.55 -3.16
C ALA A 42 5.43 7.14 -2.13
N ASP A 43 4.62 8.12 -2.56
CA ASP A 43 3.60 8.78 -1.76
C ASP A 43 2.20 8.40 -2.26
N THR A 44 1.77 7.18 -1.93
CA THR A 44 0.43 6.70 -2.30
C THR A 44 -0.65 7.10 -1.29
N GLY A 45 -0.28 7.48 -0.07
CA GLY A 45 -1.23 7.59 1.05
C GLY A 45 -1.87 6.26 1.44
N LEU A 46 -1.27 5.12 1.07
CA LEU A 46 -1.77 3.77 1.34
C LEU A 46 -0.77 2.96 2.18
N ALA A 47 -1.28 2.04 2.99
CA ALA A 47 -0.48 1.02 3.64
C ALA A 47 -0.68 -0.34 2.96
N PHE A 48 0.42 -0.99 2.56
CA PHE A 48 0.38 -2.31 1.92
C PHE A 48 0.79 -3.40 2.91
N VAL A 49 -0.03 -4.45 3.01
CA VAL A 49 0.24 -5.65 3.81
C VAL A 49 0.34 -6.86 2.88
N VAL A 50 1.55 -7.41 2.72
CA VAL A 50 1.79 -8.57 1.85
C VAL A 50 1.87 -9.84 2.69
N ILE A 51 0.98 -10.79 2.41
CA ILE A 51 0.94 -12.12 3.02
C ILE A 51 1.34 -13.13 1.94
N GLN A 52 2.61 -13.54 1.99
CA GLN A 52 3.16 -14.54 1.08
C GLN A 52 3.12 -15.92 1.74
N HIS A 53 2.45 -16.87 1.10
CA HIS A 53 2.53 -18.28 1.44
C HIS A 53 3.91 -18.78 0.99
N LEU A 54 4.80 -19.01 1.96
CA LEU A 54 6.14 -19.58 1.76
C LEU A 54 6.13 -21.06 2.11
N ASP A 55 6.92 -21.85 1.38
CA ASP A 55 7.26 -23.20 1.82
C ASP A 55 8.11 -23.09 3.11
N PRO A 56 7.72 -23.75 4.22
CA PRO A 56 8.43 -23.67 5.49
C PRO A 56 9.87 -24.22 5.46
N LYS A 57 10.29 -24.89 4.38
CA LYS A 57 11.64 -25.44 4.21
C LYS A 57 12.67 -24.45 3.65
N HIS A 58 12.27 -23.25 3.24
CA HIS A 58 13.18 -22.23 2.71
C HIS A 58 13.20 -20.98 3.61
N GLU A 59 14.40 -20.49 3.93
CA GLU A 59 14.58 -19.22 4.64
C GLU A 59 13.88 -18.08 3.87
N SER A 60 13.10 -17.28 4.60
CA SER A 60 12.38 -16.15 4.01
C SER A 60 13.37 -15.04 3.62
N LEU A 61 13.62 -14.90 2.32
CA LEU A 61 14.38 -13.78 1.74
C LEU A 61 13.53 -12.53 1.49
N LEU A 62 12.28 -12.51 1.98
CA LEU A 62 11.32 -11.42 1.74
C LEU A 62 11.83 -10.03 2.12
N PRO A 63 12.52 -9.83 3.26
CA PRO A 63 13.02 -8.50 3.64
C PRO A 63 14.03 -7.96 2.62
N THR A 64 14.89 -8.83 2.09
CA THR A 64 15.95 -8.45 1.13
C THR A 64 15.40 -8.14 -0.26
N LEU A 65 14.29 -8.77 -0.65
CA LEU A 65 13.69 -8.60 -1.99
C LEU A 65 12.74 -7.41 -2.09
N LEU A 66 12.31 -6.87 -0.94
CA LEU A 66 11.41 -5.71 -0.84
C LEU A 66 12.10 -4.45 -0.28
N ALA A 67 13.41 -4.51 -0.03
CA ALA A 67 14.24 -3.38 0.38
C ALA A 67 14.61 -2.45 -0.77
#